data_AF-A0A0L0FLP2-F1
#
_entry.id   AF-A0A0L0FLP2-F1
#
_cell.length_a   1.000
_cell.length_b   1.000
_cell.length_c   1.000
_cell.angle_alpha   90.00
_cell.angle_beta   90.00
_cell.angle_gamma   90.00
#
_symmetry.space_group_name_H-M   'P 1'
#
loop_
_entity.id
_entity.type
_entity.pdbx_description
1 polymer ?
#
loop_
_entity_poly.entity_id
_entity_poly.type
_entity_poly.pdbx_seq_one_letter_code
_entity_poly.pdbx_strand_id
1 'polypeptide(L)'
;AISYEATNSTLIWALRYDATNNSTMRLPHIDAKEVTINRRIGNGSFGIVYEGKFCSSDVAIKCIHSRNSHIALAEAELHSDFDHEHIIRLFGVCHTADDVWIVSGMTSFKR
;
A
#
# COMPACT_ATOMS: atom_id res chain seq x y z
N ALA A 1 -17.32 15.48 -28.63
CA ALA A 1 -17.89 14.70 -27.52
C ALA A 1 -16.94 13.55 -27.24
N ILE A 2 -16.30 13.40 -26.10
CA ILE A 2 -16.46 14.02 -24.78
C ILE A 2 -15.06 14.51 -24.35
N SER A 3 -14.95 15.80 -24.05
CA SER A 3 -13.75 16.44 -23.50
C SER A 3 -13.80 16.28 -21.99
N TYR A 4 -12.97 15.39 -21.43
CA TYR A 4 -12.74 15.32 -19.99
C TYR A 4 -11.52 16.20 -19.70
N GLU A 5 -11.76 17.38 -19.15
CA GLU A 5 -10.69 18.22 -18.62
C GLU A 5 -10.11 17.54 -17.38
N ALA A 6 -9.00 16.82 -17.56
CA ALA A 6 -8.24 16.24 -16.47
C ALA A 6 -7.64 17.38 -15.64
N THR A 7 -8.14 17.57 -14.42
CA THR A 7 -7.58 18.53 -13.46
C THR A 7 -6.08 18.27 -13.27
N ASN A 8 -5.29 19.34 -13.29
CA ASN A 8 -3.80 19.35 -13.27
C ASN A 8 -3.13 18.62 -12.09
N SER A 9 -3.87 18.02 -11.15
CA SER A 9 -3.31 17.17 -10.08
C SER A 9 -3.10 15.71 -10.49
N THR A 10 -3.77 15.24 -11.55
CA THR A 10 -3.73 13.83 -11.98
C THR A 10 -2.54 13.51 -12.90
N LEU A 11 -2.07 14.49 -13.67
CA LEU A 11 -0.94 14.30 -14.60
C LEU A 11 0.43 14.40 -13.90
N ILE A 12 0.49 14.99 -12.70
CA ILE A 12 1.74 15.15 -11.96
C ILE A 12 2.18 13.82 -11.31
N TRP A 13 1.25 12.94 -10.92
CA TRP A 13 1.60 11.63 -10.37
C TRP A 13 1.99 10.61 -11.45
N ALA A 14 1.43 10.72 -12.67
CA ALA A 14 1.72 9.80 -13.77
C ALA A 14 3.15 9.98 -14.34
N LEU A 15 3.67 11.21 -14.35
CA LEU A 15 4.98 11.51 -14.97
C LEU A 15 6.19 11.27 -14.08
N ARG A 16 6.02 10.97 -12.78
CA ARG A 16 7.14 10.71 -11.86
C ARG A 16 7.46 9.21 -11.69
N TYR A 17 6.70 8.34 -12.35
CA TYR A 17 6.71 6.89 -12.13
C TYR A 17 7.45 6.09 -13.22
N ASP A 18 8.19 6.75 -14.13
CA ASP A 18 8.89 6.04 -15.20
C ASP A 18 10.39 6.31 -15.18
N ALA A 19 11.10 5.56 -14.33
CA ALA A 19 12.55 5.37 -14.43
C ALA A 19 12.99 4.16 -13.59
N THR A 20 12.67 2.94 -14.02
CA THR A 20 13.60 1.79 -14.10
C THR A 20 12.84 0.49 -14.40
N ASN A 21 13.29 -0.19 -15.46
CA ASN A 21 12.81 -1.47 -15.94
C ASN A 21 12.95 -2.58 -14.88
N ASN A 22 11.85 -3.24 -14.50
CA ASN A 22 11.65 -4.69 -14.51
C ASN A 22 10.37 -5.08 -13.72
N SER A 23 9.29 -5.46 -14.41
CA SER A 23 8.13 -6.26 -13.95
C SER A 23 7.32 -5.85 -12.68
N THR A 24 7.65 -4.82 -11.91
CA THR A 24 6.90 -4.38 -10.71
C THR A 24 5.96 -3.20 -11.00
N MET A 25 5.14 -3.31 -12.05
CA MET A 25 4.26 -2.22 -12.47
C MET A 25 2.98 -2.22 -11.61
N ARG A 26 2.76 -1.13 -10.84
CA ARG A 26 1.47 -0.53 -10.38
C ARG A 26 1.23 -0.36 -8.89
N LEU A 27 2.16 -0.72 -8.01
CA LEU A 27 1.95 -0.44 -6.59
C LEU A 27 2.36 1.00 -6.25
N PRO A 28 1.46 1.82 -5.68
CA PRO A 28 1.83 3.15 -5.20
C PRO A 28 2.88 3.02 -4.11
N HIS A 29 3.96 3.80 -4.23
CA HIS A 29 4.97 3.88 -3.18
C HIS A 29 4.59 4.99 -2.19
N ILE A 30 4.54 4.66 -0.90
CA ILE A 30 4.20 5.58 0.19
C ILE A 30 5.46 5.87 1.01
N ASP A 31 5.71 7.13 1.34
CA ASP A 31 6.79 7.49 2.27
C ASP A 31 6.39 7.06 3.70
N ALA A 32 7.29 6.40 4.42
CA ALA A 32 7.07 5.98 5.81
C ALA A 32 6.62 7.14 6.71
N LYS A 33 7.03 8.37 6.39
CA LYS A 33 6.66 9.58 7.13
C LYS A 33 5.18 9.95 7.00
N GLU A 34 4.52 9.51 5.94
CA GLU A 34 3.08 9.76 5.70
C GLU A 34 2.19 8.78 6.45
N VAL A 35 2.78 7.70 6.96
CA VAL A 35 2.08 6.61 7.65
C VAL A 35 2.33 6.71 9.15
N THR A 36 1.27 6.86 9.92
CA THR A 36 1.35 6.80 11.39
C THR A 36 1.06 5.38 11.86
N ILE A 37 2.03 4.73 12.50
CA ILE A 37 1.82 3.43 13.16
C ILE A 37 1.24 3.67 14.55
N ASN A 38 0.14 2.96 14.88
CA ASN A 38 -0.49 2.98 16.19
C ASN A 38 -0.24 1.63 16.91
N ARG A 39 -1.30 0.87 17.18
CA ARG A 39 -1.23 -0.38 17.96
C ARG A 39 -1.04 -1.59 17.06
N ARG A 40 -0.37 -2.61 17.58
CA ARG A 40 -0.38 -3.95 16.96
C ARG A 40 -1.78 -4.54 17.06
N ILE A 41 -2.33 -4.97 15.92
CA ILE A 41 -3.66 -5.58 15.83
C ILE A 41 -3.60 -7.07 15.49
N GLY A 42 -2.48 -7.53 14.94
CA GLY A 42 -2.33 -8.93 14.55
C GLY A 42 -0.87 -9.35 14.45
N ASN A 43 -0.67 -10.67 14.39
CA ASN A 43 0.59 -11.29 14.01
C ASN A 43 0.23 -12.54 13.22
N GLY A 44 0.74 -12.60 12.00
CA GLY A 44 0.57 -13.75 11.11
C GLY A 44 1.93 -14.35 10.75
N SER A 45 1.89 -15.43 9.97
CA SER A 45 3.08 -16.13 9.46
C SER A 45 4.06 -15.24 8.70
N PHE A 46 3.56 -14.16 8.09
CA PHE A 46 4.34 -13.26 7.23
C PHE A 46 4.83 -12.00 7.95
N GLY A 47 4.42 -11.78 9.21
CA GLY A 47 4.86 -10.62 9.98
C GLY A 47 3.80 -10.06 10.92
N ILE A 48 4.07 -8.84 11.38
CA ILE A 48 3.22 -8.14 12.36
C ILE A 48 2.30 -7.18 11.61
N VAL A 49 1.03 -7.12 12.03
CA VAL A 49 0.07 -6.16 11.50
C VAL A 49 -0.19 -5.11 12.56
N TYR A 50 0.00 -3.86 12.19
CA TYR A 50 -0.33 -2.69 12.98
C TYR A 50 -1.55 -2.00 12.40
N GLU A 51 -2.34 -1.40 13.27
CA GLU A 51 -3.27 -0.35 12.89
C GLU A 51 -2.51 0.96 12.79
N GLY A 52 -2.93 1.81 11.87
CA GLY A 52 -2.33 3.10 11.65
C GLY A 52 -3.26 4.07 10.96
N LYS A 53 -2.70 5.22 10.59
CA LYS A 53 -3.38 6.24 9.79
C LYS A 53 -2.55 6.64 8.59
N PHE A 54 -3.22 6.78 7.45
CA PHE A 54 -2.67 7.30 6.21
C PHE A 54 -3.73 8.18 5.53
N CYS A 55 -3.38 9.41 5.15
CA CYS A 55 -4.31 10.38 4.54
C CYS A 55 -5.67 10.51 5.29
N SER A 56 -5.65 10.53 6.63
CA SER A 56 -6.84 10.56 7.50
C SER A 56 -7.74 9.33 7.46
N SER A 57 -7.34 8.27 6.76
CA SER A 57 -8.02 6.96 6.74
C SER A 57 -7.36 6.00 7.72
N ASP A 58 -8.17 5.17 8.38
CA ASP A 58 -7.66 4.07 9.20
C ASP A 58 -7.13 2.94 8.29
N VAL A 59 -5.89 2.53 8.52
CA VAL A 59 -5.18 1.57 7.68
C VAL A 59 -4.60 0.42 8.49
N ALA A 60 -4.48 -0.73 7.85
CA ALA A 60 -3.69 -1.85 8.31
C ALA A 60 -2.30 -1.81 7.64
N ILE A 61 -1.27 -1.87 8.47
CA ILE A 61 0.14 -1.82 8.09
C ILE A 61 0.74 -3.18 8.38
N LYS A 62 0.95 -3.98 7.34
CA LYS A 62 1.59 -5.29 7.45
C LYS A 62 3.09 -5.13 7.26
N CYS A 63 3.85 -5.31 8.33
CA CYS A 63 5.31 -5.23 8.33
C CYS A 63 5.91 -6.60 8.01
N ILE A 64 6.65 -6.69 6.92
CA ILE A 64 7.33 -7.89 6.44
C ILE A 64 8.83 -7.60 6.39
N HIS A 65 9.65 -8.48 6.95
CA HIS A 65 11.11 -8.30 6.91
C HIS A 65 11.63 -8.22 5.48
N SER A 66 12.59 -7.34 5.23
CA SER A 66 13.19 -7.14 3.90
C SER A 66 13.82 -8.41 3.31
N ARG A 67 14.28 -9.36 4.16
CA ARG A 67 14.69 -10.71 3.74
C ARG A 67 13.61 -11.47 2.97
N ASN A 68 12.34 -11.16 3.24
CA ASN A 68 11.16 -11.73 2.63
C ASN A 68 10.45 -10.72 1.71
N SER A 69 11.17 -9.71 1.22
CA SER A 69 10.63 -8.66 0.33
C SER A 69 9.93 -9.22 -0.92
N HIS A 70 10.41 -10.32 -1.49
CA HIS A 70 9.74 -11.03 -2.58
C HIS A 70 8.32 -11.52 -2.22
N ILE A 71 8.11 -11.98 -0.99
CA ILE A 71 6.79 -12.39 -0.48
C ILE A 71 5.90 -11.16 -0.32
N ALA A 72 6.45 -10.06 0.19
CA ALA A 72 5.71 -8.80 0.36
C ALA A 72 5.24 -8.24 -0.99
N LEU A 73 6.11 -8.24 -2.00
CA LEU A 73 5.78 -7.77 -3.34
C LEU A 73 4.75 -8.66 -4.02
N ALA A 74 4.90 -9.99 -3.94
CA ALA A 74 3.92 -10.92 -4.50
C ALA A 74 2.55 -10.79 -3.82
N GLU A 75 2.51 -10.60 -2.50
CA GLU A 75 1.27 -10.37 -1.77
C GLU A 75 0.62 -9.04 -2.17
N ALA A 76 1.41 -7.96 -2.27
CA ALA A 76 0.90 -6.66 -2.66
C ALA A 76 0.42 -6.65 -4.12
N GLU A 77 1.10 -7.36 -5.04
CA GLU A 77 0.68 -7.52 -6.43
C GLU A 77 -0.66 -8.24 -6.52
N LEU A 78 -0.80 -9.40 -5.86
CA LEU A 78 -2.07 -10.10 -5.76
C LEU A 78 -3.16 -9.21 -5.17
N HIS A 79 -2.84 -8.44 -4.12
CA HIS A 79 -3.80 -7.53 -3.48
C HIS A 79 -4.20 -6.37 -4.41
N SER A 80 -3.28 -5.88 -5.25
CA SER A 80 -3.54 -4.79 -6.20
C SER A 80 -4.49 -5.19 -7.32
N ASP A 81 -4.56 -6.47 -7.66
CA ASP A 81 -5.45 -6.98 -8.70
C ASP A 81 -6.93 -7.02 -8.24
N PHE A 82 -7.19 -6.85 -6.94
CA PHE A 82 -8.53 -6.87 -6.38
C PHE A 82 -9.08 -5.46 -6.11
N ASP A 83 -9.76 -4.89 -7.10
CA ASP A 83 -10.54 -3.65 -6.95
C ASP A 83 -12.05 -3.95 -7.01
N HIS A 84 -12.62 -4.36 -5.88
CA HIS A 84 -14.05 -4.64 -5.72
C HIS A 84 -14.57 -3.99 -4.44
N GLU A 85 -15.84 -3.55 -4.43
CA GLU A 85 -16.51 -2.88 -3.31
C GLU A 85 -16.49 -3.67 -1.97
N HIS A 86 -16.15 -4.96 -2.01
CA HIS A 86 -16.12 -5.85 -0.83
C HIS A 86 -14.73 -6.37 -0.51
N ILE A 87 -13.71 -5.92 -1.23
CA ILE A 87 -12.32 -6.27 -0.99
C ILE A 87 -11.61 -5.03 -0.47
N ILE A 88 -10.80 -5.22 0.57
CA ILE A 88 -10.06 -4.14 1.19
C ILE A 88 -9.15 -3.52 0.13
N ARG A 89 -9.28 -2.21 -0.09
CA ARG A 89 -8.40 -1.49 -1.02
C ARG A 89 -6.96 -1.48 -0.52
N LEU A 90 -6.02 -1.79 -1.40
CA LEU A 90 -4.60 -1.55 -1.18
C LEU A 90 -4.28 -0.06 -1.45
N PHE A 91 -3.62 0.60 -0.51
CA PHE A 91 -3.13 1.97 -0.72
C PHE A 91 -1.75 1.98 -1.36
N GLY A 92 -0.87 1.06 -0.95
CA GLY A 92 0.46 0.97 -1.50
C GLY A 92 1.45 0.21 -0.63
N VAL A 93 2.73 0.33 -0.99
CA VAL A 93 3.85 -0.26 -0.27
C VAL A 93 4.81 0.82 0.18
N CYS A 94 5.46 0.58 1.31
CA CYS A 94 6.47 1.47 1.87
C CYS A 94 7.74 0.67 2.15
N HIS A 95 8.90 1.19 1.73
CA HIS A 95 10.19 0.56 1.95
C HIS A 95 10.94 1.28 3.07
N THR A 96 11.32 0.53 4.10
CA THR A 96 12.20 0.97 5.19
C THR A 96 13.56 0.25 5.05
N ALA A 97 14.57 0.66 5.80
CA ALA A 97 15.91 0.06 5.76
C ALA A 97 15.89 -1.47 5.99
N ASP A 98 15.04 -1.94 6.91
CA ASP A 98 15.02 -3.35 7.33
C ASP A 98 13.72 -4.08 6.97
N ASP A 99 12.65 -3.35 6.60
CA ASP A 99 11.30 -3.89 6.43
C ASP A 99 10.58 -3.30 5.21
N VAL A 100 9.64 -4.08 4.65
CA VAL A 100 8.65 -3.64 3.67
C VAL A 100 7.28 -3.62 4.34
N TRP A 101 6.56 -2.52 4.21
CA TRP A 101 5.22 -2.36 4.75
C TRP A 101 4.19 -2.37 3.63
N ILE A 102 3.13 -3.15 3.80
CA ILE A 102 1.96 -3.12 2.93
C ILE A 102 0.87 -2.32 3.65
N VAL A 103 0.39 -1.24 3.03
CA VAL A 103 -0.61 -0.33 3.59
C VAL A 103 -1.94 -0.57 2.89
N SER A 104 -2.96 -0.96 3.65
CA SER A 104 -4.29 -1.29 3.13
C SER A 104 -5.41 -0.71 4.00
N GLY A 105 -6.61 -0.60 3.46
CA GLY A 105 -7.78 -0.13 4.22
C GLY A 105 -8.10 -0.99 5.42
N MET A 106 -8.50 -0.37 6.53
CA MET A 106 -8.97 -1.11 7.69
C MET A 106 -10.48 -1.27 7.61
N THR A 107 -10.97 -2.50 7.44
CA THR A 107 -12.37 -2.81 7.75
C THR A 107 -12.49 -3.00 9.26
N SER A 108 -13.61 -2.57 9.86
CA SER A 108 -13.83 -2.67 11.30
C SER A 108 -13.68 -4.13 11.76
N PHE A 109 -12.57 -4.45 12.42
CA PHE A 109 -12.31 -5.76 13.01
C PHE A 109 -13.20 -5.91 14.25
N LYS A 110 -14.50 -6.17 14.04
CA LYS A 110 -15.39 -6.54 15.14
C LYS A 110 -14.95 -7.89 15.66
N ARG A 111 -14.47 -7.89 16.91
CA ARG A 111 -14.24 -9.09 17.72
C ARG A 111 -15.50 -9.92 17.86
#